data_AF-A0A7K1DHU4-F1
#
_entry.id   AF-A0A7K1DHU4-F1
#
_cell.length_a   1.000
_cell.length_b   1.000
_cell.length_c   1.000
_cell.angle_alpha   90.00
_cell.angle_beta   90.00
_cell.angle_gamma   90.00
#
_symmetry.space_group_name_H-M   'P 1'
#
loop_
_entity.id
_entity.type
_entity.pdbx_description
1 polymer ?
#
loop_
_entity_poly.entity_id
_entity_poly.type
_entity_poly.pdbx_seq_one_letter_code
_entity_poly.pdbx_strand_id
1 'polypeptide(L)' 'MKSMTCSQLGGACEKVFSAETFDDLASQSQQHGKEMFAANDEPHMAAMDKMMEVMKSGKMDSWMTSRKAEFEAL' A
#
# COMPACT_ATOMS: atom_id res chain seq x y z
N MET A 1 9.74 -0.72 15.83
CA MET A 1 9.01 0.07 14.81
C MET A 1 9.79 0.06 13.51
N LYS A 2 9.12 -0.23 12.41
CA LYS A 2 9.68 -0.24 11.06
C LYS A 2 8.88 0.71 10.17
N SER A 3 9.46 1.13 9.05
CA SER A 3 8.85 2.13 8.18
C SER A 3 8.89 1.72 6.72
N MET A 4 7.81 2.01 5.99
CA MET A 4 7.72 1.82 4.55
C MET A 4 7.02 3.01 3.91
N THR A 5 7.31 3.30 2.65
CA THR A 5 6.66 4.36 1.89
C THR A 5 5.36 3.87 1.26
N CYS A 6 4.48 4.81 0.93
CA CYS A 6 3.28 4.55 0.13
C CYS A 6 3.63 3.83 -1.19
N SER A 7 4.69 4.24 -1.88
CA SER A 7 5.20 3.59 -3.09
C SER A 7 5.63 2.14 -2.87
N GLN A 8 6.31 1.83 -1.76
CA GLN A 8 6.68 0.46 -1.39
C GLN A 8 5.45 -0.42 -1.10
N LEU A 9 4.34 0.18 -0.68
CA LEU A 9 3.07 -0.51 -0.42
C LEU A 9 2.12 -0.48 -1.64
N GLY A 10 2.62 -0.14 -2.83
CA GLY A 10 1.84 -0.13 -4.06
C GLY A 10 1.03 1.13 -4.32
N GLY A 11 1.22 2.19 -3.54
CA GLY A 11 0.68 3.52 -3.82
C GLY A 11 1.59 4.36 -4.73
N ALA A 12 1.33 5.66 -4.79
CA ALA A 12 1.92 6.53 -5.81
C ALA A 12 2.92 7.57 -5.30
N CYS A 13 3.11 7.69 -3.98
CA CYS A 13 3.95 8.73 -3.40
C CYS A 13 4.95 8.20 -2.37
N GLU A 14 5.83 9.08 -1.88
CA GLU A 14 6.88 8.75 -0.92
C GLU A 14 6.46 9.00 0.55
N LYS A 15 5.15 9.10 0.83
CA LYS A 15 4.66 9.26 2.21
C LYS A 15 5.13 8.07 3.04
N VAL A 16 5.89 8.34 4.09
CA VAL A 16 6.42 7.32 5.01
C VAL A 16 5.34 6.97 6.03
N PHE A 17 5.12 5.68 6.21
CA PHE A 17 4.32 5.12 7.30
C PHE A 17 5.24 4.35 8.24
N SER A 18 4.98 4.45 9.53
CA SER A 18 5.75 3.76 10.56
C SER A 18 4.80 3.04 11.49
N ALA A 19 5.08 1.78 11.79
CA ALA A 19 4.26 0.97 12.68
C ALA A 19 5.07 -0.14 13.34
N GLU A 20 4.46 -0.80 14.33
CA GLU A 20 5.02 -2.01 14.95
C GLU A 20 4.71 -3.27 14.15
N THR A 21 3.54 -3.31 13.50
CA THR A 21 3.08 -4.44 12.70
C THR A 21 2.83 -4.03 11.24
N PHE A 22 2.91 -5.01 10.33
CA PHE A 22 2.54 -4.78 8.93
C PHE A 22 1.06 -4.41 8.77
N ASP A 23 0.19 -4.99 9.59
CA ASP A 23 -1.25 -4.75 9.52
C ASP A 23 -1.61 -3.30 9.87
N ASP A 24 -0.95 -2.74 10.89
CA ASP A 24 -1.08 -1.32 11.24
C ASP A 24 -0.57 -0.42 10.11
N LEU A 25 0.53 -0.80 9.46
CA LEU A 25 1.12 -0.06 8.35
C LEU A 25 0.20 -0.12 7.11
N ALA A 26 -0.35 -1.28 6.81
CA ALA A 26 -1.34 -1.48 5.75
C ALA A 26 -2.61 -0.67 6.01
N SER A 27 -3.07 -0.59 7.25
CA SER A 27 -4.20 0.26 7.66
C SER A 27 -3.93 1.74 7.42
N GLN A 28 -2.74 2.24 7.79
CA GLN A 28 -2.31 3.61 7.50
C GLN A 28 -2.26 3.90 6.01
N SER A 29 -1.69 2.97 5.22
CA SER A 29 -1.61 3.08 3.75
C SER A 29 -3.00 3.09 3.11
N GLN A 30 -3.92 2.23 3.59
CA GLN A 30 -5.30 2.21 3.11
C GLN A 30 -6.05 3.51 3.44
N GLN A 31 -5.88 4.03 4.66
CA GLN A 31 -6.49 5.31 5.06
C GLN A 31 -5.97 6.45 4.18
N HIS A 32 -4.67 6.49 3.95
CA HIS A 32 -4.08 7.46 3.03
C HIS A 32 -4.63 7.31 1.61
N GLY A 33 -4.75 6.09 1.09
CA GLY A 33 -5.36 5.84 -0.22
C GLY A 33 -6.79 6.38 -0.31
N LYS A 34 -7.63 6.19 0.73
CA LYS A 34 -9.00 6.73 0.77
C LYS A 34 -9.02 8.26 0.72
N GLU A 35 -8.10 8.93 1.41
CA GLU A 35 -7.97 10.39 1.38
C GLU A 35 -7.60 10.89 -0.01
N MET A 36 -6.62 10.24 -0.66
CA MET A 36 -6.19 10.59 -2.01
C MET A 36 -7.28 10.34 -3.06
N PHE A 37 -8.05 9.26 -2.89
CA PHE A 37 -9.22 8.99 -3.73
C PHE A 37 -10.30 10.06 -3.57
N ALA A 38 -10.62 10.47 -2.33
CA ALA A 38 -11.56 11.56 -2.08
C ALA A 38 -11.08 12.90 -2.66
N ALA A 39 -9.76 13.11 -2.70
CA ALA A 39 -9.12 14.27 -3.31
C ALA A 39 -9.03 14.20 -4.85
N ASN A 40 -9.45 13.10 -5.49
CA ASN A 40 -9.27 12.83 -6.92
C ASN A 40 -7.80 12.96 -7.36
N ASP A 41 -6.87 12.49 -6.54
CA ASP A 41 -5.45 12.49 -6.87
C ASP A 41 -5.14 11.44 -7.96
N GLU A 42 -4.88 11.92 -9.18
CA GLU A 42 -4.66 11.07 -10.36
C GLU A 42 -3.54 10.01 -10.16
N PRO A 43 -2.37 10.35 -9.57
CA PRO A 43 -1.34 9.35 -9.27
C PRO A 43 -1.85 8.19 -8.40
N HIS A 44 -2.57 8.50 -7.32
CA HIS A 44 -3.12 7.47 -6.44
C HIS A 44 -4.26 6.68 -7.10
N MET A 45 -5.09 7.31 -7.93
CA MET A 45 -6.11 6.60 -8.71
C MET A 45 -5.47 5.57 -9.67
N ALA A 46 -4.39 5.94 -10.36
CA ALA A 46 -3.65 5.01 -11.22
C ALA A 46 -3.00 3.86 -10.42
N ALA A 47 -2.54 4.12 -9.20
CA ALA A 47 -2.06 3.06 -8.30
C ALA A 47 -3.19 2.13 -7.85
N MET A 48 -4.37 2.67 -7.55
CA MET A 48 -5.55 1.87 -7.23
C MET A 48 -5.99 1.00 -8.40
N ASP A 49 -5.93 1.49 -9.63
CA ASP A 49 -6.25 0.69 -10.82
C ASP A 49 -5.31 -0.52 -10.95
N LYS A 50 -4.00 -0.33 -10.73
CA LYS A 50 -3.03 -1.44 -10.69
C LYS A 50 -3.34 -2.44 -9.57
N MET A 51 -3.74 -1.96 -8.40
CA MET A 51 -4.18 -2.83 -7.30
C MET A 51 -5.41 -3.65 -7.68
N MET A 52 -6.36 -3.05 -8.42
CA MET A 52 -7.54 -3.74 -8.94
C MET A 52 -7.18 -4.80 -9.98
N GLU A 53 -6.16 -4.57 -10.81
CA GLU A 53 -5.63 -5.60 -11.73
C GLU A 53 -5.03 -6.80 -10.98
N VAL A 54 -4.26 -6.54 -9.91
CA VAL A 54 -3.73 -7.60 -9.04
C VAL A 54 -4.88 -8.40 -8.43
N MET A 55 -5.93 -7.74 -7.94
CA MET A 55 -7.11 -8.39 -7.39
C MET A 55 -7.85 -9.25 -8.42
N LYS A 56 -8.09 -8.72 -9.63
CA LYS A 56 -8.72 -9.45 -10.74
C LYS A 56 -7.89 -10.66 -11.17
N SER A 57 -6.56 -10.58 -11.07
CA SER A 57 -5.66 -11.68 -11.40
C SER A 57 -5.58 -12.79 -10.34
N GLY A 58 -6.25 -12.62 -9.18
CA GLY A 58 -6.19 -13.56 -8.07
C GLY A 58 -4.83 -13.61 -7.36
N LYS A 59 -3.95 -12.63 -7.61
CA LYS A 59 -2.60 -12.58 -7.04
C LYS A 59 -2.51 -11.74 -5.76
N MET A 60 -3.65 -11.34 -5.21
CA MET A 60 -3.73 -10.46 -4.03
C MET A 60 -3.00 -11.05 -2.81
N ASP A 61 -3.21 -12.34 -2.52
CA ASP A 61 -2.58 -12.99 -1.37
C ASP A 61 -1.05 -13.05 -1.51
N SER A 62 -0.56 -13.37 -2.70
CA SER A 62 0.88 -13.39 -2.98
C SER A 62 1.50 -11.99 -2.89
N TRP A 63 0.79 -10.98 -3.40
CA TRP A 63 1.22 -9.60 -3.32
C TRP A 63 1.29 -9.11 -1.88
N MET A 64 0.25 -9.38 -1.07
CA MET A 64 0.22 -9.04 0.35
C MET A 64 1.33 -9.76 1.13
N THR A 65 1.53 -11.06 0.85
CA THR A 65 2.61 -11.85 1.48
C THR A 65 3.98 -11.27 1.16
N SER A 66 4.22 -10.84 -0.09
CA SER A 66 5.48 -10.20 -0.49
C SER A 66 5.72 -8.89 0.27
N ARG A 67 4.69 -8.03 0.38
CA ARG A 67 4.81 -6.75 1.10
C ARG A 67 5.04 -6.96 2.59
N LYS A 68 4.39 -7.96 3.19
CA LYS A 68 4.62 -8.34 4.59
C LYS A 68 6.04 -8.86 4.80
N ALA A 69 6.55 -9.71 3.91
CA ALA A 69 7.93 -10.20 3.99
C ALA A 69 8.95 -9.06 3.87
N GLU A 70 8.70 -8.08 2.98
CA GLU A 70 9.53 -6.88 2.88
C GLU A 70 9.54 -6.07 4.18
N PHE A 71 8.37 -5.87 4.81
CA PHE A 71 8.30 -5.22 6.12
C PHE A 71 9.04 -6.02 7.21
N GLU A 72 8.91 -7.34 7.23
CA GLU A 72 9.58 -8.20 8.20
C GLU A 72 11.11 -8.23 8.02
N ALA A 73 11.61 -7.92 6.83
CA ALA A 73 13.04 -7.85 6.52
C ALA A 73 13.71 -6.50 6.86
N LEU A 74 12.94 -5.44 7.15
CA LEU A 74 13.45 -4.12 7.58
C LEU A 74 13.87 -4.11 9.05
#